data_AF-A0A151BM77-F1
#
_entry.id   AF-A0A151BM77-F1
#
_cell.length_a   1.000
_cell.length_b   1.000
_cell.length_c   1.000
_cell.angle_alpha   90.00
_cell.angle_beta   90.00
_cell.angle_gamma   90.00
#
_symmetry.space_group_name_H-M   'P 1'
#
loop_
_entity.id
_entity.type
_entity.pdbx_description
1 polymer ?
#
loop_
_entity_poly.entity_id
_entity_poly.type
_entity_poly.pdbx_seq_one_letter_code
_entity_poly.pdbx_strand_id
1 'polypeptide(L)'
;MKIGVRGSRFTLNGELRFLLGISYYGALGASEDFIIRDLYEMRRYGFNWLRVWATWSAFGRDVSAVDEKGDPHRPYLNLLRWIVEEANRVGMVVDVTLSRRNSVVGPPVSDRLKRYVEPLRL
;
A
#
# COMPACT_ATOMS: atom_id res chain seq x y z
N MET A 1 9.50 1.76 -9.19
CA MET A 1 8.78 2.39 -10.32
C MET A 1 8.42 3.77 -9.84
N LYS A 2 8.80 4.79 -10.60
CA LYS A 2 8.72 6.17 -10.11
C LYS A 2 7.45 6.85 -10.59
N ILE A 3 6.61 7.27 -9.66
CA ILE A 3 5.45 8.13 -9.93
C ILE A 3 5.89 9.60 -9.97
N GLY A 4 5.30 10.38 -10.87
CA GLY A 4 5.50 11.81 -10.96
C GLY A 4 4.26 12.55 -11.47
N VAL A 5 4.39 13.88 -11.61
CA VAL A 5 3.33 14.77 -12.10
C VAL A 5 3.93 15.69 -13.16
N ARG A 6 3.19 15.90 -14.26
CA ARG A 6 3.49 16.89 -15.30
C ARG A 6 2.22 17.69 -15.60
N GLY A 7 2.17 18.93 -15.11
CA GLY A 7 0.95 19.73 -15.15
C GLY A 7 -0.18 19.05 -14.37
N SER A 8 -1.28 18.75 -15.03
CA SER A 8 -2.45 18.06 -14.45
C SER A 8 -2.44 16.53 -14.64
N ARG A 9 -1.35 15.94 -15.13
CA ARG A 9 -1.28 14.52 -15.49
C ARG A 9 -0.24 13.77 -14.67
N PHE A 10 -0.51 12.51 -14.36
CA PHE A 10 0.46 11.62 -13.75
C PHE A 10 1.49 11.12 -14.77
N THR A 11 2.69 10.81 -14.27
CA THR A 11 3.71 10.09 -15.01
C THR A 11 4.14 8.83 -14.27
N LEU A 12 4.44 7.78 -15.02
CA LEU A 12 5.15 6.60 -14.53
C LEU A 12 6.46 6.50 -15.29
N ASN A 13 7.57 6.51 -14.56
CA ASN A 13 8.93 6.55 -15.12
C ASN A 13 9.12 7.69 -16.14
N GLY A 14 8.46 8.84 -15.93
CA GLY A 14 8.55 10.00 -16.82
C GLY A 14 7.59 10.00 -18.02
N GLU A 15 6.89 8.90 -18.29
CA GLU A 15 5.88 8.82 -19.35
C GLU A 15 4.50 9.17 -18.82
N LEU A 16 3.71 9.94 -19.59
CA LEU A 16 2.32 10.23 -19.25
C LEU A 16 1.52 8.93 -19.17
N ARG A 17 0.79 8.74 -18.06
CA ARG A 17 -0.05 7.56 -17.82
C ARG A 17 -1.31 7.95 -17.07
N PHE A 18 -2.42 7.30 -17.43
CA PHE A 18 -3.62 7.28 -16.61
C PHE A 18 -3.46 6.21 -15.53
N LEU A 19 -3.78 6.54 -14.28
CA LEU A 19 -3.72 5.60 -13.17
C LEU A 19 -5.08 4.90 -13.04
N LEU A 20 -5.16 3.66 -13.56
CA LEU A 20 -6.33 2.80 -13.38
C LEU A 20 -6.13 1.99 -12.09
N GLY A 21 -6.98 2.30 -11.12
CA GLY A 21 -6.76 1.90 -9.73
C GLY A 21 -7.80 0.96 -9.15
N ILE A 22 -7.38 0.11 -8.22
CA ILE A 22 -8.26 -0.73 -7.39
C ILE A 22 -8.00 -0.50 -5.89
N SER A 23 -9.06 -0.53 -5.08
CA SER A 23 -8.93 -0.50 -3.62
C SER A 23 -8.71 -1.91 -3.10
N TYR A 24 -7.48 -2.22 -2.69
CA TYR A 24 -7.06 -3.50 -2.11
C TYR A 24 -6.76 -3.33 -0.61
N TYR A 25 -7.71 -2.74 0.11
CA TYR A 25 -7.49 -2.16 1.43
C TYR A 25 -7.10 -3.18 2.51
N GLY A 26 -7.57 -4.42 2.40
CA GLY A 26 -7.36 -5.49 3.38
C GLY A 26 -6.16 -6.40 3.11
N ALA A 27 -5.26 -6.01 2.20
CA ALA A 27 -4.16 -6.85 1.73
C ALA A 27 -3.32 -7.49 2.85
N LEU A 28 -3.11 -6.76 3.95
CA LEU A 28 -2.29 -7.22 5.07
C LEU A 28 -2.90 -8.41 5.85
N GLY A 29 -4.16 -8.75 5.59
CA GLY A 29 -4.81 -9.94 6.14
C GLY A 29 -4.84 -11.14 5.19
N ALA A 30 -4.31 -11.02 3.97
CA ALA A 30 -4.26 -12.08 2.97
C ALA A 30 -2.89 -12.81 2.99
N SER A 31 -2.86 -14.04 2.46
CA SER A 31 -1.61 -14.78 2.27
C SER A 31 -0.83 -14.28 1.05
N GLU A 32 0.49 -14.48 1.05
CA GLU A 32 1.36 -14.10 -0.08
C GLU A 32 0.91 -14.73 -1.41
N ASP A 33 0.59 -16.03 -1.42
CA ASP A 33 0.08 -16.73 -2.61
C ASP A 33 -1.19 -16.10 -3.20
N PHE A 34 -2.08 -15.63 -2.32
CA PHE A 34 -3.33 -14.99 -2.74
C PHE A 34 -3.05 -13.62 -3.34
N ILE A 35 -2.19 -12.83 -2.67
CA ILE A 35 -1.77 -11.51 -3.14
C ILE A 35 -1.07 -11.61 -4.51
N ILE A 36 -0.20 -12.60 -4.72
CA ILE A 36 0.48 -12.81 -6.00
C ILE A 36 -0.55 -13.01 -7.13
N ARG A 37 -1.53 -13.90 -6.93
CA ARG A 37 -2.56 -14.17 -7.94
C ARG A 37 -3.39 -12.93 -8.24
N ASP A 38 -3.78 -12.19 -7.21
CA ASP A 38 -4.52 -10.94 -7.33
C ASP A 38 -3.74 -9.90 -8.14
N LEU A 39 -2.44 -9.70 -7.84
CA LEU A 39 -1.60 -8.77 -8.58
C LEU A 39 -1.47 -9.13 -10.06
N TYR A 40 -1.31 -10.42 -10.39
CA TYR A 40 -1.27 -10.88 -11.78
C TYR A 40 -2.59 -10.64 -12.52
N GLU A 41 -3.73 -10.95 -11.90
CA GLU A 41 -5.04 -10.72 -12.51
C GLU A 41 -5.33 -9.22 -12.65
N MET A 42 -5.03 -8.40 -11.63
CA MET A 42 -5.13 -6.94 -11.71
C MET A 42 -4.34 -6.40 -12.91
N ARG A 43 -3.09 -6.85 -13.09
CA ARG A 43 -2.27 -6.46 -14.24
C ARG A 43 -2.89 -6.91 -15.56
N ARG A 44 -3.42 -8.13 -15.63
CA ARG A 44 -4.10 -8.68 -16.81
C ARG A 44 -5.31 -7.84 -17.23
N TYR A 45 -6.06 -7.29 -16.27
CA TYR A 45 -7.18 -6.37 -16.53
C TYR A 45 -6.75 -4.90 -16.75
N GLY A 46 -5.45 -4.61 -16.76
CA GLY A 46 -4.92 -3.29 -17.07
C GLY A 46 -4.81 -2.34 -15.88
N PHE A 47 -5.08 -2.79 -14.65
CA PHE A 47 -4.80 -1.99 -13.46
C PHE A 47 -3.29 -1.76 -13.33
N ASN A 48 -2.90 -0.55 -12.95
CA ASN A 48 -1.50 -0.13 -12.77
C ASN A 48 -1.27 0.58 -11.43
N TRP A 49 -2.30 0.61 -10.58
CA TRP A 49 -2.29 1.19 -9.26
C TRP A 49 -3.17 0.37 -8.32
N LEU A 50 -2.71 0.13 -7.09
CA LEU A 50 -3.53 -0.43 -6.03
C LEU A 50 -3.38 0.40 -4.74
N ARG A 51 -4.45 0.44 -3.93
CA ARG A 51 -4.44 1.10 -2.63
C ARG A 51 -4.53 0.10 -1.48
N VAL A 52 -3.57 0.15 -0.57
CA VAL A 52 -3.50 -0.69 0.64
C VAL A 52 -3.58 0.18 1.89
N TRP A 53 -4.28 -0.28 2.92
CA TRP A 53 -4.28 0.40 4.22
C TRP A 53 -3.17 -0.17 5.10
N ALA A 54 -2.28 0.69 5.62
CA ALA A 54 -1.26 0.26 6.57
C ALA A 54 -1.80 0.12 8.00
N THR A 55 -2.99 0.64 8.27
CA THR A 55 -3.60 0.75 9.60
C THR A 55 -4.98 0.08 9.62
N TRP A 56 -5.12 -1.05 8.94
CA TRP A 56 -6.38 -1.78 8.89
C TRP A 56 -6.58 -2.62 10.16
N SER A 57 -7.62 -2.26 10.91
CA SER A 57 -8.09 -2.99 12.08
C SER A 57 -9.62 -2.97 12.08
N ALA A 58 -10.23 -4.16 12.01
CA ALA A 58 -11.68 -4.31 11.98
C ALA A 58 -12.08 -5.72 12.44
N PHE A 59 -13.32 -5.87 12.93
CA PHE A 59 -13.90 -7.17 13.29
C PHE A 59 -13.03 -8.01 14.24
N GLY A 60 -12.34 -7.36 15.20
CA GLY A 60 -11.45 -8.03 16.15
C GLY A 60 -10.12 -8.53 15.56
N ARG A 61 -9.80 -8.16 14.31
CA ARG A 61 -8.51 -8.44 13.67
C ARG A 61 -7.76 -7.16 13.43
N ASP A 62 -6.54 -7.10 13.95
CA ASP A 62 -5.59 -6.03 13.68
C ASP A 62 -4.44 -6.59 12.83
N VAL A 63 -4.42 -6.17 11.57
CA VAL A 63 -3.33 -6.47 10.62
C VAL A 63 -2.58 -5.20 10.23
N SER A 64 -2.62 -4.17 11.08
CA SER A 64 -1.89 -2.93 10.88
C SER A 64 -0.39 -3.21 10.80
N ALA A 65 0.28 -2.58 9.85
CA ALA A 65 1.75 -2.61 9.71
C ALA A 65 2.48 -1.95 10.88
N VAL A 66 1.75 -1.19 11.71
CA VAL A 66 2.27 -0.47 12.87
C VAL A 66 1.30 -0.44 14.02
N ASP A 67 1.85 -0.30 15.21
CA ASP A 67 1.08 -0.22 16.44
C ASP A 67 0.62 1.22 16.75
N GLU A 68 -0.01 1.38 17.91
CA GLU A 68 -0.57 2.65 18.38
C GLU A 68 0.49 3.73 18.61
N LYS A 69 1.75 3.36 18.84
CA LYS A 69 2.87 4.30 18.99
C LYS A 69 3.51 4.63 17.64
N GLY A 70 3.07 3.97 16.57
CA GLY A 70 3.67 4.02 15.25
C GLY A 70 4.94 3.18 15.13
N ASP A 71 5.18 2.27 16.08
CA ASP A 71 6.28 1.33 16.02
C ASP A 71 5.93 0.18 15.06
N PRO A 72 6.92 -0.44 14.39
CA PRO A 72 6.71 -1.60 13.52
C PRO A 72 5.88 -2.72 14.16
N HIS A 73 4.73 -3.04 13.59
CA HIS A 73 3.94 -4.21 13.98
C HIS A 73 4.26 -5.35 12.99
N ARG A 74 5.08 -6.28 13.46
CA ARG A 74 5.47 -7.47 12.70
C ARG A 74 4.44 -8.57 12.96
N PRO A 75 4.07 -9.37 11.94
CA PRO A 75 4.72 -9.50 10.62
C PRO A 75 4.25 -8.48 9.57
N TYR A 76 3.18 -7.71 9.83
CA TYR A 76 2.49 -6.93 8.80
C TYR A 76 3.32 -5.82 8.16
N LEU A 77 4.27 -5.21 8.86
CA LEU A 77 5.21 -4.27 8.20
C LEU A 77 6.08 -4.96 7.13
N ASN A 78 6.53 -6.19 7.41
CA ASN A 78 7.30 -6.95 6.42
C ASN A 78 6.42 -7.31 5.22
N LEU A 79 5.16 -7.69 5.47
CA LEU A 79 4.21 -7.97 4.41
C LEU A 79 3.91 -6.73 3.56
N LEU A 80 3.73 -5.54 4.18
CA LEU A 80 3.54 -4.29 3.45
C LEU A 80 4.73 -3.98 2.54
N ARG A 81 5.96 -4.13 3.04
CA ARG A 81 7.16 -3.95 2.23
C ARG A 81 7.21 -4.94 1.06
N TRP A 82 6.92 -6.21 1.33
CA TRP A 82 6.89 -7.25 0.31
C TRP A 82 5.83 -6.97 -0.76
N ILE A 83 4.62 -6.51 -0.39
CA ILE A 83 3.57 -6.09 -1.34
C ILE A 83 4.10 -4.98 -2.26
N VAL A 84 4.81 -3.98 -1.72
CA VAL A 84 5.40 -2.89 -2.53
C VAL A 84 6.43 -3.44 -3.52
N GLU A 85 7.25 -4.39 -3.11
CA GLU A 85 8.24 -5.04 -3.97
C GLU A 85 7.59 -5.86 -5.09
N GLU A 86 6.60 -6.71 -4.77
CA GLU A 86 5.91 -7.53 -5.77
C GLU A 86 5.07 -6.69 -6.73
N ALA A 87 4.35 -5.69 -6.23
CA ALA A 87 3.60 -4.74 -7.06
C ALA A 87 4.55 -4.03 -8.05
N ASN A 88 5.72 -3.59 -7.58
CA ASN A 88 6.73 -2.99 -8.44
C ASN A 88 7.25 -3.97 -9.51
N ARG A 89 7.49 -5.24 -9.17
CA ARG A 89 7.92 -6.27 -10.13
C ARG A 89 6.93 -6.47 -11.27
N VAL A 90 5.63 -6.42 -10.97
CA VAL A 90 4.58 -6.57 -12.00
C VAL A 90 4.17 -5.26 -12.66
N GLY A 91 4.79 -4.12 -12.29
CA GLY A 91 4.54 -2.82 -12.90
C GLY A 91 3.32 -2.08 -12.36
N MET A 92 3.02 -2.21 -11.06
CA MET A 92 1.99 -1.45 -10.35
C MET A 92 2.57 -0.48 -9.33
N VAL A 93 1.90 0.66 -9.17
CA VAL A 93 2.12 1.59 -8.06
C VAL A 93 1.29 1.16 -6.86
N VAL A 94 1.85 1.28 -5.65
CA VAL A 94 1.11 1.13 -4.40
C VAL A 94 0.85 2.50 -3.78
N ASP A 95 -0.41 2.85 -3.60
CA ASP A 95 -0.84 3.92 -2.69
C ASP A 95 -1.04 3.34 -1.28
N VAL A 96 -0.20 3.80 -0.35
CA VAL A 96 -0.27 3.38 1.05
C VAL A 96 -1.08 4.41 1.83
N THR A 97 -2.32 4.04 2.15
CA THR A 97 -3.16 4.85 3.01
C THR A 97 -2.75 4.66 4.47
N LEU A 98 -2.26 5.75 5.06
CA LEU A 98 -2.16 5.91 6.51
C LEU A 98 -3.41 6.64 6.98
N SER A 99 -4.31 5.96 7.70
CA SER A 99 -5.41 6.66 8.35
C SER A 99 -4.93 7.20 9.69
N ARG A 100 -5.15 8.51 9.92
CA ARG A 100 -5.26 9.01 11.30
C ARG A 100 -6.56 8.42 11.82
N ARG A 101 -6.53 7.88 13.02
CA ARG A 101 -7.69 7.21 13.63
C ARG A 101 -8.82 8.23 13.88
N ASN A 102 -9.69 8.31 12.88
CA ASN A 102 -11.03 8.86 12.79
C ASN A 102 -11.40 8.61 11.32
N SER A 103 -11.88 7.42 10.94
CA SER A 103 -13.21 6.94 11.32
C SER A 103 -13.23 5.40 11.36
N VAL A 104 -13.97 4.88 12.34
CA VAL A 104 -14.39 3.48 12.59
C VAL A 104 -13.64 2.67 13.67
N VAL A 105 -12.30 2.67 13.89
CA VAL A 105 -11.72 1.88 15.03
C VAL A 105 -10.34 2.34 15.63
N GLY A 106 -10.35 3.01 16.82
CA GLY A 106 -9.35 3.16 17.96
C GLY A 106 -8.25 4.28 18.02
N PRO A 107 -7.13 4.25 18.82
CA PRO A 107 -6.15 5.38 19.06
C PRO A 107 -4.91 5.67 18.12
N PRO A 108 -4.47 6.95 18.04
CA PRO A 108 -3.76 7.55 16.91
C PRO A 108 -2.26 7.22 16.78
N VAL A 109 -1.76 7.23 15.54
CA VAL A 109 -0.38 6.88 15.17
C VAL A 109 0.52 8.13 15.03
N SER A 110 1.76 8.01 15.54
CA SER A 110 2.83 9.03 15.56
C SER A 110 3.54 9.25 14.20
N ASP A 111 4.08 10.46 13.97
CA ASP A 111 4.81 10.91 12.77
C ASP A 111 6.03 10.06 12.35
N ARG A 112 6.45 9.08 13.17
CA ARG A 112 7.64 8.24 12.94
C ARG A 112 7.51 7.28 11.76
N LEU A 113 6.30 6.91 11.35
CA LEU A 113 6.09 5.93 10.27
C LEU A 113 6.58 6.36 8.91
N LYS A 114 6.54 7.66 8.60
CA LYS A 114 7.00 8.19 7.32
C LYS A 114 8.44 7.77 7.03
N ARG A 115 9.28 7.62 8.07
CA ARG A 115 10.68 7.19 7.96
C ARG A 115 10.87 5.76 7.46
N TYR A 116 9.89 4.87 7.62
CA TYR A 116 10.01 3.47 7.18
C TYR A 116 9.55 3.28 5.73
N VAL A 117 8.72 4.20 5.20
CA VAL A 117 8.15 4.09 3.85
C VAL A 117 8.89 4.98 2.84
N GLU A 118 9.48 6.10 3.29
CA GLU A 118 10.29 6.98 2.41
C GLU A 118 11.46 6.28 1.69
N PRO A 119 12.22 5.35 2.32
CA PRO A 119 13.31 4.63 1.64
C PRO A 119 12.85 3.71 0.50
N LEU A 120 11.54 3.41 0.40
CA LEU A 120 10.97 2.55 -0.63
C LEU A 120 10.54 3.33 -1.90
N ARG A 121 10.75 4.65 -1.93
CA ARG A 121 10.57 5.46 -3.14
C ARG A 121 11.80 5.32 -4.05
N LEU A 122 11.82 4.25 -4.86
CA LEU A 122 12.68 4.10 -6.05
C LEU A 122 11.96 4.61 -7.32
#